data_AF-A0A2T2XV50-F1
#
_entry.id   AF-A0A2T2XV50-F1
#
_cell.length_a   1.000
_cell.length_b   1.000
_cell.length_c   1.000
_cell.angle_alpha   90.00
_cell.angle_beta   90.00
_cell.angle_gamma   90.00
#
_symmetry.space_group_name_H-M   'P 1'
#
loop_
_entity.id
_entity.type
_entity.pdbx_description
1 polymer ?
#
loop_
_entity_poly.entity_id
_entity_poly.type
_entity_poly.pdbx_seq_one_letter_code
_entity_poly.pdbx_strand_id
1 'polypeptide(L)'
;MAALLIDQVYGLVNPLKAEFEQVCSEPSINFKRESEFAMQIFANNDYLAKIAVSNPVSTRSAVMNVAGIGVSLNPAQKLAYLVPRKGSICLDISYMGLMHIAQQSGAIKWCQSAIVRKNDQFRREGLDKPPIHIYNDFDTEEQRGEIVGGYVTVKTDDGDYLTHT
;
A
#
# COMPACT_ATOMS: atom_id res chain seq x y z
N MET A 1 8.26 -20.73 22.74
CA MET A 1 8.77 -20.76 21.35
C MET A 1 8.50 -19.47 20.59
N ALA A 2 7.28 -18.91 20.61
CA ALA A 2 6.97 -17.65 19.93
C ALA A 2 7.85 -16.46 20.41
N ALA A 3 8.04 -16.30 21.72
CA ALA A 3 8.90 -15.23 22.26
C ALA A 3 10.35 -15.26 21.72
N LEU A 4 10.94 -16.45 21.61
CA LEU A 4 12.31 -16.63 21.09
C LEU A 4 12.43 -16.23 19.61
N LEU A 5 11.41 -16.54 18.80
CA LEU A 5 11.36 -16.16 17.40
C LEU A 5 11.29 -14.64 17.24
N ILE A 6 10.49 -13.97 18.07
CA ILE A 6 10.36 -12.51 18.03
C ILE A 6 11.65 -11.82 18.49
N ASP A 7 12.34 -12.34 19.50
CA ASP A 7 13.66 -11.82 19.90
C ASP A 7 14.70 -11.95 18.78
N GLN A 8 14.65 -13.06 18.02
CA GLN A 8 15.51 -13.24 16.85
C GLN A 8 15.18 -12.20 15.76
N VAL A 9 13.90 -12.01 15.42
CA VAL A 9 13.48 -11.00 14.45
C VAL A 9 13.86 -9.59 14.92
N TYR A 10 13.72 -9.30 16.21
CA TYR A 10 14.17 -8.04 16.80
C TYR A 10 15.66 -7.79 16.56
N GLY A 11 16.48 -8.83 16.70
CA GLY A 11 17.92 -8.80 16.40
C GLY A 11 18.25 -8.62 14.91
N LEU A 12 17.33 -8.92 13.99
CA LEU A 12 17.49 -8.68 12.55
C LEU A 12 17.10 -7.26 12.16
N VAL A 13 16.06 -6.70 12.78
CA VAL A 13 15.47 -5.42 12.40
C VAL A 13 16.20 -4.25 13.06
N ASN A 14 16.40 -4.25 14.38
CA ASN A 14 16.92 -3.08 15.11
C ASN A 14 18.30 -2.59 14.68
N PRO A 15 19.26 -3.45 14.29
CA PRO A 15 20.55 -2.99 13.79
C PRO A 15 20.47 -2.18 12.49
N LEU A 16 19.35 -2.27 11.75
CA LEU A 16 19.17 -1.55 10.48
C LEU A 16 19.02 -0.04 10.66
N LYS A 17 18.85 0.47 11.88
CA LYS A 17 18.53 1.88 12.14
C LYS A 17 19.38 2.86 11.32
N ALA A 18 20.71 2.73 11.39
CA ALA A 18 21.62 3.67 10.74
C ALA A 18 21.51 3.62 9.21
N GLU A 19 21.45 2.41 8.64
CA GLU A 19 21.28 2.22 7.19
C GLU A 19 19.91 2.75 6.74
N PHE A 20 18.85 2.45 7.50
CA PHE A 20 17.48 2.88 7.22
C PHE A 20 17.37 4.41 7.17
N GLU A 21 17.96 5.10 8.16
CA GLU A 21 17.96 6.56 8.22
C GLU A 21 18.75 7.19 7.06
N GLN A 22 19.78 6.51 6.54
CA GLN A 22 20.57 7.00 5.40
C GLN A 22 19.83 6.90 4.06
N VAL A 23 19.02 5.85 3.86
CA VAL A 23 18.29 5.63 2.61
C VAL A 23 16.87 6.19 2.64
N CYS A 24 16.46 6.83 3.74
CA CYS A 24 15.11 7.33 3.93
C CYS A 24 14.80 8.41 2.90
N SER A 25 13.86 8.13 2.00
CA SER A 25 13.43 9.08 0.97
C SER A 25 12.48 10.14 1.53
N GLU A 26 11.83 9.87 2.66
CA GLU A 26 10.74 10.68 3.20
C GLU A 26 10.98 11.06 4.67
N PRO A 27 11.12 12.36 5.02
CA PRO A 27 11.38 12.80 6.40
C PRO A 27 10.31 12.41 7.42
N SER A 28 9.08 12.14 6.96
CA SER A 28 7.96 11.73 7.81
C SER A 28 8.12 10.29 8.33
N ILE A 29 8.96 9.48 7.68
CA ILE A 29 9.24 8.09 8.04
C ILE A 29 10.45 8.06 8.96
N ASN A 30 10.26 7.48 10.15
CA ASN A 30 11.34 7.28 11.10
C ASN A 30 11.44 5.81 11.49
N PHE A 31 12.67 5.33 11.60
CA PHE A 31 12.96 3.94 11.91
C PHE A 31 12.28 3.46 13.19
N LYS A 32 12.20 4.31 14.22
CA LYS A 32 11.61 3.94 15.51
C LYS A 32 10.16 3.44 15.33
N ARG A 33 9.30 4.24 14.69
CA ARG A 33 7.90 3.86 14.45
C ARG A 33 7.78 2.65 13.53
N GLU A 34 8.54 2.64 12.43
CA GLU A 34 8.45 1.56 11.43
C GLU A 34 8.94 0.22 11.99
N SER A 35 9.98 0.23 12.82
CA SER A 35 10.45 -0.96 13.53
C SER A 35 9.39 -1.49 14.50
N GLU A 36 8.71 -0.62 15.25
CA GLU A 36 7.62 -1.01 16.15
C GLU A 36 6.45 -1.64 15.37
N PHE A 37 6.05 -1.05 14.24
CA PHE A 37 5.03 -1.63 13.36
C PHE A 37 5.46 -2.99 12.78
N ALA A 38 6.69 -3.10 12.28
CA ALA A 38 7.22 -4.36 11.79
C ALA A 38 7.20 -5.44 12.88
N MET A 39 7.65 -5.12 14.09
CA MET A 39 7.65 -6.06 15.22
C MET A 39 6.23 -6.49 15.61
N GLN A 40 5.25 -5.58 15.59
CA GLN A 40 3.84 -5.93 15.80
C GLN A 40 3.31 -6.88 14.73
N ILE A 41 3.64 -6.65 13.45
CA ILE A 41 3.24 -7.51 12.33
C ILE A 41 3.82 -8.92 12.50
N PHE A 42 5.11 -9.05 12.85
CA PHE A 42 5.74 -10.34 13.10
C PHE A 42 5.18 -11.03 14.35
N ALA A 43 4.95 -10.29 15.44
CA ALA A 43 4.41 -10.83 16.69
C ALA A 43 2.99 -11.39 16.53
N ASN A 44 2.19 -10.81 15.63
CA ASN A 44 0.82 -11.27 15.36
C ASN A 44 0.74 -12.43 14.35
N ASN A 45 1.87 -12.90 13.79
CA ASN A 45 1.89 -13.96 12.80
C ASN A 45 3.12 -14.88 12.93
N ASP A 46 2.95 -15.99 13.66
CA ASP A 46 3.98 -17.00 13.88
C ASP A 46 4.57 -17.57 12.57
N TYR A 47 3.77 -17.72 11.52
CA TYR A 47 4.25 -18.22 10.23
C TYR A 47 5.18 -17.19 9.58
N LEU A 48 4.79 -15.92 9.57
CA LEU A 48 5.61 -14.83 9.06
C LEU A 48 6.93 -14.70 9.83
N ALA A 49 6.88 -14.76 11.16
CA ALA A 49 8.07 -14.72 12.01
C ALA A 49 9.05 -15.87 11.73
N LYS A 50 8.54 -17.10 11.49
CA LYS A 50 9.39 -18.24 11.11
C LYS A 50 10.09 -18.02 9.78
N ILE A 51 9.40 -17.51 8.76
CA ILE A 51 10.01 -17.18 7.47
C ILE A 51 11.03 -16.04 7.62
N ALA A 52 10.75 -15.07 8.49
CA ALA A 52 11.66 -13.95 8.72
C ALA A 52 13.01 -14.38 9.31
N VAL A 53 12.99 -15.36 10.23
CA VAL A 53 14.20 -15.95 10.82
C VAL A 53 14.90 -16.90 9.85
N SER A 54 14.15 -17.66 9.04
CA SER A 54 14.76 -18.59 8.08
C SER A 54 15.43 -17.89 6.91
N ASN A 55 14.98 -16.68 6.56
CA ASN A 55 15.58 -15.85 5.51
C ASN A 55 15.83 -14.41 5.98
N PRO A 56 16.86 -14.20 6.82
CA PRO A 56 17.16 -12.88 7.40
C PRO A 56 17.44 -11.80 6.37
N VAL A 57 18.05 -12.16 5.24
CA VAL A 57 18.36 -11.23 4.15
C VAL A 57 17.08 -10.64 3.59
N SER A 58 16.07 -11.47 3.30
CA SER A 58 14.78 -10.98 2.79
C SER A 58 14.05 -10.07 3.79
N THR A 59 14.11 -10.40 5.09
CA THR A 59 13.53 -9.58 6.16
C THR A 59 14.18 -8.21 6.22
N ARG A 60 15.51 -8.16 6.22
CA ARG A 60 16.27 -6.91 6.22
C ARG A 60 15.95 -6.08 4.98
N SER A 61 15.96 -6.68 3.79
CA SER A 61 15.64 -5.97 2.55
C SER A 61 14.21 -5.43 2.55
N ALA A 62 13.22 -6.20 3.01
CA ALA A 62 11.83 -5.75 3.07
C ALA A 62 11.64 -4.55 4.00
N VAL A 63 12.29 -4.54 5.17
CA VAL A 63 12.27 -3.40 6.09
C VAL A 63 13.02 -2.21 5.51
N MET A 64 14.18 -2.41 4.89
CA MET A 64 14.95 -1.32 4.26
C MET A 64 14.18 -0.65 3.11
N ASN A 65 13.41 -1.42 2.34
CA ASN A 65 12.60 -0.88 1.25
C ASN A 65 11.49 0.07 1.73
N VAL A 66 11.03 -0.03 2.98
CA VAL A 66 10.08 0.93 3.59
C VAL A 66 10.66 2.35 3.53
N ALA A 67 11.93 2.50 3.92
CA ALA A 67 12.66 3.75 3.89
C ALA A 67 12.94 4.23 2.46
N GLY A 68 13.41 3.34 1.59
CA GLY A 68 13.81 3.70 0.22
C GLY A 68 12.63 4.05 -0.69
N ILE A 69 11.44 3.51 -0.43
CA ILE A 69 10.23 3.78 -1.22
C ILE A 69 9.45 4.97 -0.64
N GLY A 70 9.55 5.24 0.66
CA GLY A 70 8.76 6.28 1.29
C GLY A 70 7.34 5.82 1.68
N VAL A 71 7.17 4.56 2.10
CA VAL A 71 5.88 4.03 2.57
C VAL A 71 5.96 3.54 4.00
N SER A 72 4.86 3.61 4.75
CA SER A 72 4.79 3.14 6.14
C SER A 72 4.16 1.75 6.27
N LEU A 73 4.66 0.98 7.24
CA LEU A 73 4.08 -0.29 7.71
C LEU A 73 2.92 -0.08 8.71
N ASN A 74 2.54 1.17 8.99
CA ASN A 74 1.41 1.47 9.86
C ASN A 74 0.12 0.76 9.40
N PRO A 75 -0.43 -0.19 10.20
CA PRO A 75 -1.61 -0.95 9.81
C PRO A 75 -2.85 -0.08 9.57
N ALA A 76 -2.95 1.10 10.20
CA ALA A 76 -4.07 2.01 10.01
C ALA A 76 -4.05 2.70 8.64
N GLN A 77 -2.85 3.01 8.12
CA GLN A 77 -2.69 3.67 6.82
C GLN A 77 -2.75 2.68 5.65
N LYS A 78 -2.47 1.40 5.90
CA LYS A 78 -2.58 0.33 4.90
C LYS A 78 -1.73 0.57 3.65
N LEU A 79 -0.58 1.25 3.77
CA LEU A 79 0.25 1.60 2.61
C LEU A 79 1.08 0.43 2.09
N ALA A 80 1.61 -0.39 2.99
CA ALA A 80 2.39 -1.57 2.63
C ALA A 80 2.20 -2.71 3.62
N TYR A 81 2.53 -3.93 3.18
CA TYR A 81 2.40 -5.15 3.94
C TYR A 81 3.66 -6.01 3.84
N LEU A 82 3.99 -6.71 4.92
CA LEU A 82 4.99 -7.77 4.90
C LEU A 82 4.32 -9.11 4.60
N VAL A 83 4.63 -9.69 3.45
CA VAL A 83 3.98 -10.90 2.95
C VAL A 83 5.01 -12.01 2.76
N PRO A 84 4.75 -13.24 3.24
CA PRO A 84 5.63 -14.37 3.00
C PRO A 84 5.36 -14.93 1.60
N ARG A 85 6.37 -14.92 0.72
CA ARG A 85 6.27 -15.44 -0.64
C ARG A 85 7.47 -16.33 -0.96
N LYS A 86 7.21 -17.59 -1.30
CA LYS A 86 8.24 -18.58 -1.68
C LYS A 86 9.43 -18.66 -0.68
N GLY A 87 9.16 -18.57 0.63
CA GLY A 87 10.20 -18.64 1.67
C GLY A 87 10.99 -17.34 1.89
N SER A 88 10.49 -16.21 1.39
CA SER A 88 11.05 -14.87 1.62
C SER A 88 9.99 -13.92 2.16
N ILE A 89 10.44 -12.90 2.88
CA ILE A 89 9.62 -11.75 3.25
C ILE A 89 9.67 -10.73 2.11
N CYS A 90 8.50 -10.35 1.62
CA CYS A 90 8.34 -9.34 0.59
C CYS A 90 7.58 -8.13 1.16
N LEU A 91 8.02 -6.93 0.79
CA LEU A 91 7.25 -5.71 1.01
C LEU A 91 6.31 -5.54 -0.19
N ASP A 92 5.02 -5.81 0.00
CA ASP A 92 4.00 -5.60 -1.02
C ASP A 92 3.34 -4.23 -0.75
N ILE A 93 3.50 -3.29 -1.68
CA ILE A 93 2.86 -1.98 -1.63
C ILE A 93 1.39 -2.16 -2.00
N SER A 94 0.48 -1.61 -1.20
CA SER A 94 -0.94 -1.64 -1.50
C SER A 94 -1.30 -0.62 -2.58
N TYR A 95 -2.49 -0.74 -3.15
CA TYR A 95 -3.05 0.32 -3.99
C TYR A 95 -3.07 1.69 -3.28
N MET A 96 -3.39 1.73 -1.98
CA MET A 96 -3.36 2.95 -1.18
C MET A 96 -1.93 3.49 -1.03
N GLY A 97 -0.93 2.60 -0.90
CA GLY A 97 0.49 2.96 -0.89
C GLY A 97 0.95 3.55 -2.21
N LEU A 98 0.64 2.91 -3.34
CA LEU A 98 0.96 3.43 -4.68
C LEU A 98 0.32 4.80 -4.91
N MET A 99 -0.94 4.95 -4.46
CA MET A 99 -1.65 6.22 -4.53
C MET A 99 -0.98 7.30 -3.70
N HIS A 100 -0.61 6.96 -2.46
CA HIS A 100 0.09 7.87 -1.56
C HIS A 100 1.41 8.35 -2.16
N ILE A 101 2.22 7.44 -2.72
CA ILE A 101 3.47 7.78 -3.39
C ILE A 101 3.21 8.74 -4.57
N ALA A 102 2.23 8.45 -5.41
CA ALA A 102 1.91 9.29 -6.57
C ALA A 102 1.41 10.70 -6.18
N GLN A 103 0.70 10.82 -5.05
CA GLN A 103 0.28 12.10 -4.51
C GLN A 103 1.43 12.87 -3.85
N GLN A 104 2.28 12.19 -3.08
CA GLN A 104 3.45 12.81 -2.43
C GLN A 104 4.49 13.29 -3.45
N SER A 105 4.67 12.56 -4.55
CA SER A 105 5.56 12.97 -5.63
C SER A 105 5.05 14.17 -6.43
N GLY A 106 3.80 14.58 -6.21
CA GLY A 106 3.13 15.61 -6.99
C GLY A 106 2.72 15.16 -8.39
N ALA A 107 2.87 13.88 -8.76
CA ALA A 107 2.48 13.39 -10.08
C ALA A 107 0.96 13.50 -10.32
N ILE A 108 0.17 13.35 -9.25
CA ILE A 108 -1.29 13.47 -9.28
C ILE A 108 -1.81 14.28 -8.10
N LYS A 109 -2.91 15.00 -8.31
CA LYS A 109 -3.65 15.69 -7.24
C LYS A 109 -4.53 14.72 -6.47
N TRP A 110 -5.22 13.84 -7.19
CA TRP A 110 -6.09 12.82 -6.61
C TRP A 110 -6.36 11.68 -7.59
N CYS A 111 -6.89 10.59 -7.06
CA CYS A 111 -7.41 9.45 -7.80
C CYS A 111 -8.75 9.02 -7.24
N GLN A 112 -9.62 8.54 -8.13
CA GLN A 112 -10.89 7.94 -7.80
C GLN A 112 -11.04 6.63 -8.55
N SER A 113 -11.32 5.55 -7.83
CA SER A 113 -11.77 4.28 -8.38
C SER A 113 -13.26 4.11 -8.11
N ALA A 114 -14.03 3.70 -9.10
CA ALA A 114 -15.46 3.43 -8.92
C ALA A 114 -15.88 2.17 -9.67
N ILE A 115 -16.88 1.50 -9.11
CA ILE A 115 -17.53 0.33 -9.70
C ILE A 115 -18.76 0.81 -10.46
N VAL A 116 -18.88 0.37 -11.70
CA VAL A 116 -20.05 0.60 -12.55
C VAL A 116 -20.95 -0.61 -12.45
N ARG A 117 -22.21 -0.37 -12.11
CA ARG A 117 -23.28 -1.37 -12.03
C ARG A 117 -24.26 -1.19 -13.18
N LYS A 118 -25.00 -2.25 -13.47
CA LYS A 118 -25.85 -2.40 -14.66
C LYS A 118 -26.85 -1.25 -14.87
N ASN A 119 -27.37 -0.67 -13.79
CA ASN A 119 -28.36 0.40 -13.85
C ASN A 119 -27.75 1.81 -13.70
N ASP A 120 -26.43 1.91 -13.51
CA ASP A 120 -25.74 3.21 -13.50
C ASP A 120 -25.61 3.78 -14.92
N GLN A 121 -25.55 5.10 -15.05
CA GLN A 121 -25.20 5.75 -16.30
C GLN A 121 -23.72 6.06 -16.32
N PHE A 122 -22.94 5.27 -17.07
CA PHE A 122 -21.51 5.48 -17.25
C PHE A 122 -21.13 5.72 -18.70
N ARG A 123 -20.30 6.73 -18.96
CA ARG A 123 -19.66 6.95 -20.26
C ARG A 123 -18.28 7.59 -20.11
N ARG A 124 -17.34 7.16 -20.95
CA ARG A 124 -16.05 7.84 -21.12
C ARG A 124 -16.23 9.08 -22.00
N GLU A 125 -15.57 10.15 -21.60
CA GLU A 125 -15.48 11.39 -22.37
C GLU A 125 -14.14 11.41 -23.15
N GLY A 126 -13.82 12.57 -23.75
CA GLY A 126 -12.52 12.82 -24.38
C GLY A 126 -11.35 12.65 -23.41
N LEU A 127 -10.14 12.55 -23.95
CA LEU A 127 -8.92 12.32 -23.16
C LEU A 127 -8.66 13.40 -22.10
N ASP A 128 -9.12 14.62 -22.35
CA ASP A 128 -8.99 15.80 -21.49
C ASP A 128 -10.10 15.94 -20.44
N LYS A 129 -11.03 14.99 -20.35
CA LYS A 129 -12.22 15.08 -19.50
C LYS A 129 -12.38 13.86 -18.58
N PRO A 130 -12.92 14.07 -17.36
CA PRO A 130 -13.27 12.95 -16.50
C PRO A 130 -14.47 12.19 -17.09
N PRO A 131 -14.61 10.88 -16.78
CA PRO A 131 -15.77 10.12 -17.17
C PRO A 131 -17.02 10.64 -16.45
N ILE A 132 -18.18 10.43 -17.07
CA ILE A 132 -19.47 10.72 -16.44
C ILE A 132 -20.00 9.42 -15.85
N HIS A 133 -20.27 9.44 -14.54
CA HIS A 133 -20.84 8.33 -13.80
C HIS A 133 -21.97 8.86 -12.92
N ILE A 134 -23.21 8.59 -13.30
CA ILE A 134 -24.42 9.08 -12.62
C ILE A 134 -25.18 7.88 -12.07
N TYR A 135 -25.38 7.90 -10.76
CA TYR A 135 -26.21 6.96 -10.00
C TYR A 135 -26.64 7.65 -8.69
N ASN A 136 -27.58 7.07 -7.96
CA ASN A 136 -27.96 7.58 -6.64
C ASN A 136 -27.13 6.88 -5.56
N ASP A 137 -26.36 7.65 -4.77
CA ASP A 137 -25.47 7.11 -3.73
C ASP A 137 -26.19 6.35 -2.61
N PHE A 138 -27.51 6.53 -2.47
CA PHE A 138 -28.34 5.83 -1.47
C PHE A 138 -29.10 4.62 -2.03
N ASP A 139 -28.96 4.30 -3.32
CA ASP A 139 -29.56 3.11 -3.90
C ASP A 139 -28.86 1.84 -3.37
N THR A 140 -29.66 0.79 -3.11
CA THR A 140 -29.13 -0.51 -2.71
C THR A 140 -28.39 -1.20 -3.86
N GLU A 141 -27.62 -2.24 -3.54
CA GLU A 141 -26.94 -3.04 -4.55
C GLU A 141 -27.91 -3.67 -5.56
N GLU A 142 -29.09 -4.09 -5.11
CA GLU A 142 -30.14 -4.63 -5.97
C GLU A 142 -30.71 -3.55 -6.91
N GLN A 143 -30.87 -2.32 -6.42
CA GLN A 143 -31.38 -1.20 -7.22
C GLN A 143 -30.38 -0.75 -8.29
N ARG A 144 -29.07 -0.70 -7.96
CA ARG A 144 -28.01 -0.42 -8.94
C ARG A 144 -27.70 -1.59 -9.86
N GLY A 145 -28.02 -2.81 -9.43
CA GLY A 145 -27.84 -4.04 -10.18
C GLY A 145 -26.44 -4.64 -10.07
N GLU A 146 -26.19 -5.64 -10.92
CA GLU A 146 -24.92 -6.38 -10.96
C GLU A 146 -23.75 -5.49 -11.39
N ILE A 147 -22.54 -5.83 -10.95
CA ILE A 147 -21.32 -5.16 -11.37
C ILE A 147 -21.06 -5.49 -12.84
N VAL A 148 -20.88 -4.45 -13.66
CA VAL A 148 -20.57 -4.59 -15.10
C VAL A 148 -19.17 -4.11 -15.45
N GLY A 149 -18.51 -3.36 -14.56
CA GLY A 149 -17.13 -2.94 -14.74
C GLY A 149 -16.60 -2.09 -13.59
N GLY A 150 -15.35 -1.68 -13.72
CA GLY A 150 -14.73 -0.68 -12.86
C GLY A 150 -13.95 0.31 -13.71
N TYR A 151 -13.66 1.46 -13.14
CA TYR A 151 -12.70 2.37 -13.73
C TYR A 151 -11.94 3.11 -12.64
N VAL A 152 -10.79 3.64 -13.03
CA VAL A 152 -9.96 4.55 -12.24
C VAL A 152 -9.73 5.82 -13.03
N THR A 153 -9.87 6.96 -12.37
CA THR A 153 -9.55 8.29 -12.92
C THR A 153 -8.59 9.00 -11.99
N VAL A 154 -7.51 9.53 -12.55
CA VAL A 154 -6.57 10.40 -11.83
C VAL A 154 -6.61 11.81 -12.43
N LYS A 155 -6.38 12.81 -11.57
CA LYS A 155 -6.12 14.20 -11.97
C LYS A 155 -4.63 14.46 -11.85
N THR A 156 -3.95 14.75 -12.95
CA THR A 156 -2.52 15.07 -12.96
C THR A 156 -2.27 16.48 -12.41
N ASP A 157 -1.00 16.80 -12.13
CA ASP A 157 -0.67 18.16 -11.68
C ASP A 157 -0.95 19.23 -12.74
N ASP A 158 -0.69 18.88 -14.01
CA ASP A 158 -0.94 19.71 -15.20
C ASP A 158 -2.44 19.97 -15.47
N GLY A 159 -3.33 19.26 -14.75
CA GLY A 159 -4.78 19.46 -14.81
C GLY A 159 -5.53 18.47 -15.70
N ASP A 160 -4.82 17.63 -16.44
CA ASP A 160 -5.37 16.57 -17.29
C ASP A 160 -5.99 15.42 -16.47
N TYR A 161 -6.79 14.62 -17.16
CA TYR A 161 -7.43 13.43 -16.62
C TYR A 161 -6.90 12.19 -17.32
N LEU A 162 -6.50 11.17 -16.55
CA LEU A 162 -6.19 9.86 -17.10
C LEU A 162 -7.18 8.85 -16.54
N THR A 163 -7.95 8.23 -17.44
CA THR A 163 -8.96 7.24 -17.08
C THR A 163 -8.62 5.88 -17.70
N HIS A 164 -8.66 4.84 -16.88
CA HIS A 164 -8.50 3.45 -17.29
C HIS A 164 -9.66 2.60 -16.74
N THR A 165 -10.01 1.53 -17.44
CA THR A 165 -11.11 0.61 -17.12
C THR A 165 -10.57 -0.78 -16.86
#